data_AF-A0A497NGZ3-F1
#
_entry.id   AF-A0A497NGZ3-F1
#
_cell.length_a   1.000
_cell.length_b   1.000
_cell.length_c   1.000
_cell.angle_alpha   90.00
_cell.angle_beta   90.00
_cell.angle_gamma   90.00
#
_symmetry.space_group_name_H-M   'P 1'
#
loop_
_entity.id
_entity.type
_entity.pdbx_description
1 polymer ?
#
loop_
_entity_poly.entity_id
_entity_poly.type
_entity_poly.pdbx_seq_one_letter_code
_entity_poly.pdbx_strand_id
1 'polypeptide(L)' 'MVGIVYQAPQISKEEYQKYRGKHVAIYKNKIIAEGNNSVEALKKALEKHPELKPEQIELYYIQIVDELIL' A
#
# COMPACT_ATOMS: atom_id res chain seq x y z
N MET A 1 -17.63 11.52 18.64
CA MET A 1 -17.43 11.15 17.23
C MET A 1 -15.97 10.76 17.10
N VAL A 2 -15.64 9.47 17.13
CA VAL A 2 -14.25 9.01 17.01
C VAL A 2 -13.91 9.11 15.52
N GLY A 3 -13.32 10.25 15.11
CA GLY A 3 -12.81 10.38 13.76
C GLY A 3 -11.71 9.35 13.59
N ILE A 4 -11.94 8.39 12.69
CA ILE A 4 -10.90 7.44 12.28
C ILE A 4 -9.90 8.29 11.49
N VAL A 5 -8.88 8.78 12.17
CA VAL A 5 -7.79 9.51 11.53
C VAL A 5 -7.08 8.49 10.65
N TYR A 6 -7.32 8.54 9.33
CA TYR A 6 -6.57 7.76 8.37
C TYR A 6 -5.11 8.20 8.45
N GLN A 7 -4.29 7.42 9.16
CA GLN A 7 -2.86 7.66 9.20
C GLN A 7 -2.31 7.30 7.81
N ALA A 8 -1.67 8.26 7.17
CA ALA A 8 -0.92 7.96 5.96
C ALA A 8 0.11 6.87 6.28
N PRO A 9 0.21 5.81 5.47
CA PRO A 9 1.18 4.76 5.71
C PRO A 9 2.58 5.39 5.75
N GLN A 10 3.36 5.05 6.79
CA GLN A 10 4.73 5.52 6.93
C GLN A 10 5.62 4.73 5.96
N ILE A 11 5.62 5.15 4.70
CA ILE A 11 6.42 4.55 3.64
C ILE A 11 7.79 5.24 3.62
N SER A 12 8.86 4.48 3.78
CA SER A 12 10.24 4.99 3.67
C SER A 12 10.55 5.46 2.23
N LYS A 13 11.49 6.40 2.06
CA LYS A 13 11.89 6.88 0.71
C LYS A 13 12.32 5.74 -0.23
N GLU A 14 13.02 4.75 0.29
CA GLU A 14 13.46 3.56 -0.48
C GLU A 14 12.28 2.72 -0.97
N GLU A 15 11.29 2.47 -0.10
CA GLU A 15 10.07 1.74 -0.49
C GLU A 15 9.24 2.56 -1.49
N TYR A 16 9.17 3.87 -1.30
CA TYR A 16 8.50 4.76 -2.24
C TYR A 16 9.11 4.65 -3.65
N GLN A 17 10.44 4.71 -3.77
CA GLN A 17 11.12 4.55 -5.07
C GLN A 17 10.91 3.16 -5.67
N LYS A 18 10.93 2.11 -4.85
CA LYS A 18 10.77 0.73 -5.31
C LYS A 18 9.37 0.43 -5.84
N TYR A 19 8.35 1.01 -5.20
CA TYR A 19 6.95 0.72 -5.50
C TYR A 19 6.22 1.85 -6.24
N ARG A 20 6.94 2.89 -6.68
CA ARG A 20 6.37 3.99 -7.47
C ARG A 20 5.58 3.48 -8.68
N GLY A 21 4.40 4.07 -8.89
CA GLY A 21 3.48 3.70 -9.96
C GLY A 21 2.73 2.38 -9.73
N LYS A 22 2.90 1.72 -8.57
CA LYS A 22 2.19 0.49 -8.23
C LYS A 22 1.12 0.72 -7.17
N HIS A 23 0.17 -0.20 -7.16
CA HIS A 23 -0.74 -0.38 -6.04
C HIS A 23 -0.11 -1.34 -5.03
N VAL A 24 -0.12 -0.96 -3.76
CA VAL A 24 0.43 -1.77 -2.67
C VAL A 24 -0.66 -2.14 -1.68
N ALA A 25 -0.54 -3.35 -1.14
CA ALA A 25 -1.33 -3.84 -0.04
C ALA A 25 -0.51 -3.70 1.26
N ILE A 26 -1.11 -3.07 2.25
CA ILE A 26 -0.47 -2.71 3.51
C ILE A 26 -1.21 -3.39 4.66
N TYR A 27 -0.45 -4.01 5.55
CA TYR A 27 -0.98 -4.57 6.79
C TYR A 27 -0.06 -4.19 7.94
N LYS A 28 -0.62 -3.59 9.00
CA LYS A 28 0.13 -3.11 10.17
C LYS A 28 1.34 -2.23 9.78
N ASN A 29 1.11 -1.23 8.92
CA ASN A 29 2.12 -0.32 8.37
C ASN A 29 3.26 -0.99 7.56
N LYS A 30 3.08 -2.23 7.08
CA LYS A 30 4.06 -2.91 6.22
C LYS A 30 3.45 -3.25 4.88
N ILE A 31 4.19 -3.00 3.80
CA ILE A 31 3.82 -3.45 2.46
C ILE A 31 4.01 -4.97 2.39
N ILE A 32 2.92 -5.70 2.16
CA ILE A 32 2.92 -7.16 2.08
C ILE A 32 2.81 -7.67 0.64
N ALA A 33 2.26 -6.85 -0.27
CA ALA A 33 2.21 -7.16 -1.69
C ALA A 33 2.08 -5.91 -2.57
N GLU A 34 2.41 -6.06 -3.85
CA GLU A 34 2.23 -5.05 -4.88
C GLU A 34 1.56 -5.61 -6.15
N GLY A 35 0.84 -4.75 -6.85
CA GLY A 35 0.15 -5.06 -8.10
C GLY A 35 0.06 -3.84 -9.01
N ASN A 36 -0.29 -4.08 -10.28
CA ASN A 36 -0.52 -2.98 -11.23
C ASN A 36 -1.84 -2.25 -10.94
N ASN A 37 -2.77 -2.92 -10.26
CA ASN A 37 -4.03 -2.36 -9.77
C ASN A 37 -4.36 -2.86 -8.35
N SER A 38 -5.34 -2.22 -7.70
CA SER A 38 -5.77 -2.54 -6.34
C SER A 38 -6.22 -4.00 -6.16
N VAL A 39 -6.90 -4.56 -7.16
CA VAL A 39 -7.40 -5.95 -7.12
C VAL A 39 -6.23 -6.95 -7.15
N GLU A 40 -5.24 -6.71 -7.99
CA GLU A 40 -4.05 -7.55 -8.09
C GLU A 40 -3.21 -7.49 -6.81
N ALA A 41 -3.04 -6.29 -6.24
CA ALA A 41 -2.33 -6.12 -4.97
C ALA A 41 -3.03 -6.86 -3.82
N LEU A 42 -4.36 -6.75 -3.72
CA LEU A 42 -5.15 -7.45 -2.71
C LEU A 42 -5.09 -8.96 -2.90
N LYS A 43 -5.27 -9.44 -4.13
CA LYS A 43 -5.22 -10.88 -4.43
C LYS A 43 -3.87 -11.47 -4.02
N LYS A 44 -2.77 -10.84 -4.42
CA LYS A 44 -1.42 -11.27 -4.05
C LYS A 44 -1.18 -11.22 -2.54
N ALA A 45 -1.76 -10.25 -1.84
CA ALA A 45 -1.67 -10.17 -0.39
C ALA A 45 -2.36 -11.35 0.30
N LEU A 46 -3.58 -11.70 -0.15
CA LEU A 46 -4.34 -12.83 0.38
C LEU A 46 -3.74 -14.19 0.00
N GLU A 47 -3.10 -14.30 -1.17
CA GLU A 47 -2.37 -15.51 -1.57
C GLU A 47 -1.14 -15.75 -0.68
N LYS A 48 -0.43 -14.67 -0.28
CA LYS A 48 0.72 -14.76 0.62
C LYS A 48 0.32 -14.90 2.10
N HIS A 49 -0.81 -14.33 2.48
CA HIS A 49 -1.32 -14.26 3.85
C HIS A 49 -2.79 -14.70 3.88
N PRO A 50 -3.07 -16.00 3.68
CA PRO A 50 -4.45 -16.52 3.63
C PRO A 50 -5.20 -16.36 4.97
N GLU A 51 -4.49 -16.12 6.07
CA GLU A 51 -5.08 -15.83 7.38
C GLU A 51 -5.69 -14.43 7.49
N LEU A 52 -5.33 -13.50 6.59
CA LEU A 52 -5.83 -12.13 6.62
C LEU A 52 -7.16 -12.02 5.90
N LYS A 53 -8.05 -11.20 6.47
CA LYS A 53 -9.28 -10.79 5.80
C LYS A 53 -9.04 -9.54 4.93
N PRO A 54 -9.77 -9.38 3.82
CA PRO A 54 -9.67 -8.19 2.98
C PRO A 54 -9.85 -6.88 3.75
N GLU A 55 -10.74 -6.85 4.77
CA GLU A 55 -11.00 -5.63 5.54
C GLU A 55 -9.83 -5.18 6.43
N GLN A 56 -8.85 -6.07 6.64
CA GLN A 56 -7.64 -5.78 7.40
C GLN A 56 -6.51 -5.23 6.54
N ILE A 57 -6.67 -5.26 5.21
CA ILE A 57 -5.64 -4.89 4.25
C ILE A 57 -5.98 -3.52 3.67
N GLU A 58 -5.09 -2.57 3.89
CA GLU A 58 -5.19 -1.24 3.31
C GLU A 58 -4.59 -1.26 1.90
N LEU A 59 -5.26 -0.63 0.93
CA LEU A 59 -4.77 -0.50 -0.44
C LEU A 59 -4.37 0.94 -0.70
N TYR A 60 -3.15 1.11 -1.20
CA TYR A 60 -2.59 2.43 -1.46
C TYR A 60 -1.93 2.49 -2.83
N TYR A 61 -2.12 3.59 -3.55
CA TYR A 61 -1.41 3.85 -4.80
C TYR A 61 -0.20 4.75 -4.52
N ILE A 62 1.00 4.25 -4.84
CA ILE A 62 2.22 5.04 -4.70
C ILE A 62 2.38 5.87 -5.97
N GLN A 63 2.15 7.17 -5.87
CA GLN A 63 2.20 8.08 -6.99
C GLN A 63 3.60 8.15 -7.60
N ILE A 64 3.65 8.20 -8.92
CA ILE A 64 4.85 8.64 -9.63
C ILE A 64 4.87 10.16 -9.49
N VAL A 65 5.45 10.65 -8.39
CA VAL A 65 5.84 12.06 -8.32
C VAL A 65 7.19 12.18 -9.01
N ASP A 66 7.24 12.99 -10.06
CA ASP A 66 8.47 13.69 -10.36
C ASP A 66 8.79 14.50 -9.11
N GLU A 67 9.97 14.30 -8.51
CA GLU A 67 10.47 15.31 -7.58
C GLU A 67 10.46 16.62 -8.35
N LEU A 68 9.51 17.51 -8.06
CA LEU A 68 9.57 18.91 -8.45
C LEU A 68 10.78 19.48 -7.71
N ILE A 69 11.96 19.27 -8.30
CA ILE A 69 13.15 20.05 -7.99
C ILE A 69 12.82 21.44 -8.52
N LEU A 70 12.34 22.31 -7.63
CA LEU A 70 12.23 23.76 -7.84
C LEU A 70 13.62 24.40 -7.84
#